data_AF-A0A484KM45-F1
#
_entry.id   AF-A0A484KM45-F1
#
_cell.length_a   1.000
_cell.length_b   1.000
_cell.length_c   1.000
_cell.angle_alpha   90.00
_cell.angle_beta   90.00
_cell.angle_gamma   90.00
#
_symmetry.space_group_name_H-M   'P 1'
#
loop_
_entity.id
_entity.type
_entity.pdbx_description
1 polymer ?
#
loop_
_entity_poly.entity_id
_entity_poly.type
_entity_poly.pdbx_seq_one_letter_code
_entity_poly.pdbx_strand_id
1 'polypeptide(L)'
;MVSPSCQKQAMSAWKCSSRGSCKDLWIAAREGSIGDVDSCLTFLKKSGGNINARNLFGLTPLHIAPWRNHIPIIKRLLAAGADPNVRDGESGWSCLHRALYFGHLAVASILLQFGASITLEDSKSRTPIDLLSGPVEKNNSVATEVFSWGSGVNYQLGTGNAHIQKLPCKVDSLRGSVVKLVSAAKFHSVAVTSRGEVYT
;
A
#
# COMPACT_ATOMS: atom_id res chain seq x y z
N MET A 1 -21.24 -17.96 34.73
CA MET A 1 -19.98 -17.67 34.03
C MET A 1 -19.74 -18.80 33.04
N VAL A 2 -20.04 -18.59 31.76
CA VAL A 2 -19.80 -19.58 30.70
C VAL A 2 -18.95 -18.90 29.64
N SER A 3 -17.69 -19.30 29.55
CA SER A 3 -16.74 -18.85 28.53
C SER A 3 -17.06 -19.55 27.20
N PRO A 4 -17.13 -18.86 26.06
CA PRO A 4 -17.32 -19.54 24.78
C PRO A 4 -16.00 -20.13 24.29
N SER A 5 -16.04 -21.42 24.01
CA SER A 5 -15.05 -22.23 23.34
C SER A 5 -14.56 -21.62 22.02
N CYS A 6 -13.28 -21.25 21.96
CA CYS A 6 -12.62 -20.87 20.72
C CYS A 6 -12.31 -22.14 19.91
N GLN A 7 -13.10 -22.40 18.86
CA GLN A 7 -12.88 -23.50 17.94
C GLN A 7 -11.61 -23.25 17.14
N LYS A 8 -10.58 -24.08 17.37
CA LYS A 8 -9.40 -24.21 16.52
C LYS A 8 -9.85 -24.71 15.15
N GLN A 9 -9.97 -23.83 14.16
CA GLN A 9 -10.10 -24.25 12.77
C GLN A 9 -8.76 -24.85 12.31
N ALA A 10 -8.84 -26.11 11.88
CA ALA A 10 -7.73 -26.93 11.45
C ALA A 10 -7.06 -26.38 10.19
N MET A 11 -5.72 -26.39 10.22
CA MET A 11 -4.81 -25.97 9.17
C MET A 11 -4.86 -26.92 7.97
N SER A 12 -5.27 -26.46 6.79
CA SER A 12 -4.96 -27.14 5.54
C SER A 12 -3.59 -26.66 5.02
N ALA A 13 -2.53 -27.33 5.43
CA ALA A 13 -1.20 -27.15 4.87
C ALA A 13 -1.22 -27.62 3.40
N TRP A 14 -1.19 -26.68 2.46
CA TRP A 14 -1.01 -27.00 1.04
C TRP A 14 0.44 -27.44 0.82
N LYS A 15 0.68 -28.76 0.86
CA LYS A 15 1.84 -29.38 0.23
C LYS A 15 1.45 -29.68 -1.23
N CYS A 16 1.95 -28.88 -2.17
CA CYS A 16 1.90 -29.25 -3.57
C CYS A 16 2.98 -30.31 -3.81
N SER A 17 2.58 -31.59 -3.88
CA SER A 17 3.46 -32.68 -4.26
C SER A 17 3.80 -32.61 -5.75
N SER A 18 5.08 -32.78 -6.03
CA SER A 18 5.77 -32.87 -7.33
C SER A 18 4.98 -33.48 -8.51
N ARG A 19 4.69 -32.66 -9.53
CA ARG A 19 4.97 -32.88 -10.98
C ARG A 19 4.23 -31.82 -11.81
N GLY A 20 5.00 -30.92 -12.42
CA GLY A 20 4.50 -29.76 -13.16
C GLY A 20 4.78 -28.48 -12.38
N SER A 21 5.48 -27.53 -13.01
CA SER A 21 5.91 -26.25 -12.44
C SER A 21 4.73 -25.33 -12.11
N CYS A 22 3.83 -25.72 -11.21
CA CYS A 22 2.87 -24.79 -10.64
C CYS A 22 3.63 -23.96 -9.62
N LYS A 23 4.11 -22.79 -10.06
CA LYS A 23 4.65 -21.79 -9.12
C LYS A 23 3.60 -21.52 -8.06
N ASP A 24 4.05 -21.35 -6.83
CA ASP A 24 3.15 -21.02 -5.75
C ASP A 24 2.58 -19.59 -5.94
N LEU A 25 1.31 -19.35 -5.58
CA LEU A 25 0.65 -18.05 -5.86
C LEU A 25 1.39 -16.88 -5.20
N TRP A 26 1.98 -17.11 -4.02
CA TRP A 26 2.85 -16.15 -3.33
C TRP A 26 4.13 -15.86 -4.11
N ILE A 27 4.73 -16.87 -4.75
CA ILE A 27 5.93 -16.70 -5.59
C ILE A 27 5.58 -15.92 -6.86
N ALA A 28 4.48 -16.29 -7.53
CA ALA A 28 3.99 -15.57 -8.71
C ALA A 28 3.69 -14.09 -8.40
N ALA A 29 3.03 -13.82 -7.27
CA ALA A 29 2.75 -12.46 -6.80
C ALA A 29 4.03 -11.66 -6.49
N ARG A 30 5.07 -12.33 -5.98
CA ARG A 30 6.38 -11.72 -5.69
C ARG A 30 7.19 -11.40 -6.96
N GLU A 31 7.16 -12.29 -7.94
CA GLU A 31 8.01 -12.20 -9.13
C GLU A 31 7.49 -11.21 -10.18
N GLY A 32 6.19 -10.89 -10.19
CA GLY A 32 5.63 -9.93 -11.15
C GLY A 32 5.02 -10.54 -12.41
N SER A 33 4.97 -11.87 -12.53
CA SER A 33 4.46 -12.56 -13.71
C SER A 33 2.93 -12.73 -13.66
N ILE A 34 2.21 -11.93 -14.45
CA ILE A 34 0.74 -12.01 -14.52
C ILE A 34 0.25 -13.36 -15.05
N GLY A 35 0.95 -13.95 -16.03
CA GLY A 35 0.60 -15.25 -16.59
C GLY A 35 0.70 -16.37 -15.55
N ASP A 36 1.70 -16.30 -14.68
CA ASP A 36 1.84 -17.25 -13.57
C ASP A 36 0.73 -17.04 -12.54
N VAL A 37 0.40 -15.79 -12.21
CA VAL A 37 -0.72 -15.46 -11.29
C VAL A 37 -2.04 -16.00 -11.85
N ASP A 38 -2.34 -15.79 -13.13
CA ASP A 38 -3.57 -16.27 -13.76
C ASP A 38 -3.66 -17.79 -13.79
N SER A 39 -2.53 -18.46 -14.03
CA SER A 39 -2.43 -19.93 -13.96
C SER A 39 -2.71 -20.43 -12.54
N CYS A 40 -2.12 -19.80 -11.54
CA CYS A 40 -2.33 -20.11 -10.12
C CYS A 40 -3.79 -19.88 -9.70
N LEU A 41 -4.39 -18.75 -10.09
CA LEU A 41 -5.78 -18.42 -9.78
C LEU A 41 -6.76 -19.39 -10.45
N THR A 42 -6.48 -19.80 -11.69
CA THR A 42 -7.28 -20.81 -12.39
C THR A 42 -7.21 -22.16 -11.69
N PHE A 43 -6.02 -22.58 -11.27
CA PHE A 43 -5.83 -23.81 -10.50
C PHE A 43 -6.56 -23.74 -9.15
N LEU A 44 -6.41 -22.62 -8.42
CA LEU A 44 -7.06 -22.39 -7.13
C LEU A 44 -8.59 -22.47 -7.24
N LYS A 45 -9.18 -21.89 -8.30
CA LYS A 45 -10.63 -21.99 -8.54
C LYS A 45 -11.08 -23.42 -8.81
N LYS A 46 -10.30 -24.21 -9.55
CA LYS A 46 -10.60 -25.62 -9.84
C LYS A 46 -10.49 -26.52 -8.60
N SER A 47 -9.54 -26.25 -7.72
CA SER A 47 -9.32 -27.01 -6.49
C SER A 47 -10.20 -26.56 -5.32
N GLY A 48 -10.99 -25.49 -5.48
CA GLY A 48 -11.76 -24.89 -4.39
C GLY A 48 -10.89 -24.23 -3.31
N GLY A 49 -9.69 -23.80 -3.68
CA GLY A 49 -8.74 -23.16 -2.77
C GLY A 49 -9.16 -21.76 -2.35
N ASN A 50 -8.61 -21.31 -1.21
CA ASN A 50 -8.85 -19.99 -0.66
C ASN A 50 -7.77 -19.00 -1.10
N ILE A 51 -8.14 -17.96 -1.85
CA ILE A 51 -7.22 -16.90 -2.31
C ILE A 51 -6.61 -16.11 -1.13
N ASN A 52 -7.32 -16.11 0.01
CA ASN A 52 -6.91 -15.49 1.25
C ASN A 52 -6.18 -16.46 2.19
N ALA A 53 -5.77 -17.64 1.68
CA ALA A 53 -4.90 -18.54 2.44
C ALA A 53 -3.64 -17.80 2.89
N ARG A 54 -3.18 -18.16 4.09
CA ARG A 54 -2.04 -17.53 4.76
C ARG A 54 -0.86 -18.50 4.77
N ASN A 55 0.32 -18.00 4.42
CA ASN A 55 1.55 -18.78 4.54
C ASN A 55 2.01 -18.86 6.02
N LEU A 56 3.17 -19.47 6.27
CA LEU A 56 3.75 -19.65 7.62
C LEU A 56 3.97 -18.34 8.40
N PHE A 57 4.10 -17.21 7.70
CA PHE A 57 4.22 -15.87 8.29
C PHE A 57 2.87 -15.16 8.47
N GLY A 58 1.78 -15.87 8.18
CA GLY A 58 0.44 -15.32 8.19
C GLY A 58 0.14 -14.39 7.01
N LEU A 59 0.93 -14.38 5.93
CA LEU A 59 0.76 -13.49 4.79
C LEU A 59 -0.12 -14.12 3.71
N THR A 60 -1.05 -13.34 3.16
CA THR A 60 -1.76 -13.68 1.90
C THR A 60 -0.93 -13.27 0.68
N PRO A 61 -1.24 -13.76 -0.53
CA PRO A 61 -0.59 -13.30 -1.76
C PRO A 61 -0.67 -11.78 -1.96
N LEU A 62 -1.79 -11.16 -1.54
CA LEU A 62 -2.00 -9.72 -1.62
C LEU A 62 -1.03 -8.93 -0.75
N HIS A 63 -0.56 -9.47 0.38
CA HIS A 63 0.46 -8.80 1.22
C HIS A 63 1.85 -8.75 0.58
N ILE A 64 2.12 -9.62 -0.40
CA ILE A 64 3.46 -9.76 -1.02
C ILE A 64 3.57 -8.90 -2.28
N ALA A 65 2.48 -8.75 -3.04
CA ALA A 65 2.46 -7.98 -4.28
C ALA A 65 2.94 -6.50 -4.16
N PRO A 66 2.72 -5.77 -3.04
CA PRO A 66 3.18 -4.40 -2.89
C PRO A 66 4.70 -4.21 -2.87
N TRP A 67 5.49 -5.24 -2.54
CA TRP A 67 6.95 -5.11 -2.35
C TRP A 67 7.72 -4.59 -3.58
N ARG A 68 7.12 -4.69 -4.77
CA ARG A 68 7.68 -4.18 -6.03
C ARG A 68 6.74 -3.22 -6.76
N ASN A 69 5.73 -2.68 -6.07
CA ASN A 69 4.70 -1.83 -6.65
C ASN A 69 4.03 -2.47 -7.89
N HIS A 70 3.77 -3.79 -7.85
CA HIS A 70 3.21 -4.55 -8.97
C HIS A 70 1.69 -4.34 -9.11
N ILE A 71 1.32 -3.12 -9.52
CA ILE A 71 -0.07 -2.68 -9.73
C ILE A 71 -0.92 -3.67 -10.53
N PRO A 72 -0.46 -4.26 -11.65
CA PRO A 72 -1.26 -5.21 -12.41
C PRO A 72 -1.64 -6.46 -11.60
N ILE A 73 -0.70 -7.00 -10.82
CA ILE A 73 -0.94 -8.17 -9.96
C ILE A 73 -1.93 -7.84 -8.85
N ILE A 74 -1.76 -6.68 -8.22
CA ILE A 74 -2.64 -6.23 -7.13
C ILE A 74 -4.08 -6.15 -7.64
N LYS A 75 -4.30 -5.48 -8.78
CA LYS A 75 -5.63 -5.41 -9.41
C LYS A 75 -6.16 -6.79 -9.75
N ARG A 76 -5.32 -7.69 -10.28
CA ARG A 76 -5.72 -9.05 -10.67
C ARG A 76 -6.14 -9.91 -9.47
N LEU A 77 -5.39 -9.84 -8.36
CA LEU A 77 -5.70 -10.54 -7.11
C LEU A 77 -7.00 -10.01 -6.49
N LEU A 78 -7.17 -8.69 -6.43
CA LEU A 78 -8.39 -8.06 -5.92
C LEU A 78 -9.61 -8.40 -6.79
N ALA A 79 -9.48 -8.35 -8.12
CA ALA A 79 -10.52 -8.78 -9.06
C ALA A 79 -10.85 -10.28 -8.96
N ALA A 80 -9.92 -11.09 -8.44
CA ALA A 80 -10.13 -12.50 -8.16
C ALA A 80 -10.73 -12.77 -6.76
N GLY A 81 -11.09 -11.73 -6.01
CA GLY A 81 -11.74 -11.84 -4.70
C GLY A 81 -10.77 -11.89 -3.51
N ALA A 82 -9.52 -11.45 -3.68
CA ALA A 82 -8.63 -11.26 -2.54
C ALA A 82 -9.19 -10.19 -1.61
N ASP A 83 -9.28 -10.50 -0.32
CA ASP A 83 -9.78 -9.57 0.70
C ASP A 83 -8.64 -8.63 1.14
N PRO A 84 -8.77 -7.31 0.91
CA PRO A 84 -7.74 -6.34 1.29
C PRO A 84 -7.60 -6.14 2.80
N ASN A 85 -8.56 -6.64 3.60
CA ASN A 85 -8.63 -6.44 5.04
C ASN A 85 -8.05 -7.61 5.86
N VAL A 86 -7.56 -8.67 5.20
CA VAL A 86 -6.85 -9.74 5.92
C VAL A 86 -5.63 -9.15 6.61
N ARG A 87 -5.45 -9.48 7.89
CA ARG A 87 -4.31 -9.05 8.71
C ARG A 87 -3.19 -10.08 8.67
N ASP A 88 -1.94 -9.66 8.55
CA ASP A 88 -0.79 -10.55 8.62
C ASP A 88 -0.57 -11.17 10.01
N GLY A 89 0.38 -12.11 10.12
CA GLY A 89 0.60 -12.87 11.35
C GLY A 89 1.50 -12.16 12.37
N GLU A 90 2.30 -11.22 11.90
CA GLU A 90 3.39 -10.64 12.68
C GLU A 90 3.00 -9.27 13.26
N SER A 91 2.59 -8.34 12.39
CA SER A 91 2.26 -6.96 12.79
C SER A 91 0.75 -6.75 12.94
N GLY A 92 -0.06 -7.71 12.50
CA GLY A 92 -1.50 -7.54 12.36
C GLY A 92 -1.85 -6.56 11.24
N TRP A 93 -0.94 -6.34 10.29
CA TRP A 93 -1.08 -5.38 9.20
C TRP A 93 -1.96 -5.93 8.09
N SER A 94 -2.86 -5.10 7.58
CA SER A 94 -3.48 -5.34 6.27
C SER A 94 -2.57 -4.90 5.13
N CYS A 95 -2.98 -5.20 3.89
CA CYS A 95 -2.25 -4.75 2.71
C CYS A 95 -2.17 -3.21 2.65
N LEU A 96 -3.18 -2.49 3.16
CA LEU A 96 -3.20 -1.02 3.18
C LEU A 96 -2.18 -0.44 4.15
N HIS A 97 -2.03 -1.04 5.35
CA HIS A 97 -0.97 -0.66 6.29
C HIS A 97 0.40 -0.70 5.63
N ARG A 98 0.70 -1.81 4.94
CA ARG A 98 1.98 -2.02 4.26
C ARG A 98 2.17 -1.01 3.12
N ALA A 99 1.13 -0.77 2.32
CA ALA A 99 1.18 0.22 1.24
C ALA A 99 1.48 1.63 1.75
N LEU A 100 0.82 2.07 2.83
CA LEU A 100 1.02 3.39 3.41
C LEU A 100 2.36 3.53 4.13
N TYR A 101 2.79 2.49 4.85
CA TYR A 101 4.09 2.45 5.51
C TYR A 101 5.27 2.64 4.54
N PHE A 102 5.17 2.03 3.36
CA PHE A 102 6.20 2.14 2.30
C PHE A 102 5.94 3.27 1.29
N GLY A 103 4.90 4.10 1.48
CA GLY A 103 4.59 5.21 0.58
C GLY A 103 4.05 4.80 -0.80
N HIS A 104 3.54 3.58 -0.96
CA HIS A 104 2.98 3.09 -2.22
C HIS A 104 1.57 3.63 -2.45
N LEU A 105 1.43 4.94 -2.69
CA LEU A 105 0.14 5.63 -2.79
C LEU A 105 -0.74 5.11 -3.95
N ALA A 106 -0.14 4.72 -5.07
CA ALA A 106 -0.88 4.11 -6.18
C ALA A 106 -1.51 2.76 -5.76
N VAL A 107 -0.80 1.96 -4.97
CA VAL A 107 -1.33 0.72 -4.39
C VAL A 107 -2.41 1.03 -3.37
N ALA A 108 -2.18 1.99 -2.47
CA ALA A 108 -3.16 2.39 -1.46
C ALA A 108 -4.47 2.87 -2.10
N SER A 109 -4.40 3.69 -3.15
CA SER A 109 -5.57 4.16 -3.91
C SER A 109 -6.37 3.00 -4.49
N ILE A 110 -5.71 2.00 -5.07
CA ILE A 110 -6.38 0.80 -5.59
C ILE A 110 -7.00 -0.02 -4.46
N LEU A 111 -6.27 -0.25 -3.36
CA LEU A 111 -6.81 -1.01 -2.23
C LEU A 111 -8.08 -0.34 -1.66
N LEU A 112 -8.10 0.99 -1.55
CA LEU A 112 -9.27 1.76 -1.12
C LEU A 112 -10.45 1.62 -2.09
N GLN A 113 -10.20 1.67 -3.40
CA GLN A 113 -11.23 1.42 -4.42
C GLN A 113 -11.84 0.02 -4.30
N PHE A 114 -11.08 -0.95 -3.78
CA PHE A 114 -11.53 -2.32 -3.52
C PHE A 114 -11.97 -2.56 -2.07
N GLY A 115 -12.26 -1.50 -1.30
CA GLY A 115 -12.87 -1.62 0.03
C GLY A 115 -11.90 -1.94 1.18
N ALA A 116 -10.61 -1.62 1.03
CA ALA A 116 -9.69 -1.65 2.15
C ALA A 116 -10.12 -0.65 3.24
N SER A 117 -10.18 -1.11 4.49
CA SER A 117 -10.58 -0.31 5.64
C SER A 117 -9.44 0.61 6.08
N ILE A 118 -9.77 1.89 6.25
CA ILE A 118 -8.89 2.91 6.83
C ILE A 118 -8.92 2.93 8.37
N THR A 119 -9.83 2.16 9.00
CA THR A 119 -10.00 2.13 10.46
C THR A 119 -9.57 0.79 11.06
N LEU A 120 -9.07 -0.14 10.25
CA LEU A 120 -8.63 -1.45 10.73
C LEU A 120 -7.34 -1.31 11.53
N GLU A 121 -7.36 -1.66 12.80
CA GLU A 121 -6.18 -1.52 13.66
C GLU A 121 -5.19 -2.69 13.54
N ASP A 122 -3.90 -2.36 13.60
CA ASP A 122 -2.81 -3.33 13.73
C ASP A 122 -2.64 -3.86 15.16
N SER A 123 -1.66 -4.73 15.38
CA SER A 123 -1.39 -5.30 16.72
C SER A 123 -0.93 -4.26 17.76
N LYS A 124 -0.65 -3.01 17.33
CA LYS A 124 -0.27 -1.87 18.18
C LYS A 124 -1.38 -0.81 18.24
N SER A 125 -2.61 -1.16 17.88
CA SER A 125 -3.76 -0.24 17.84
C SER A 125 -3.55 0.97 16.91
N ARG A 126 -2.73 0.80 15.88
CA ARG A 126 -2.52 1.84 14.84
C ARG A 126 -3.38 1.51 13.65
N THR A 127 -4.05 2.51 13.11
CA THR A 127 -4.76 2.41 11.83
C THR A 127 -3.76 2.54 10.66
N PRO A 128 -4.14 2.21 9.41
CA PRO A 128 -3.25 2.33 8.27
C PRO A 128 -2.72 3.76 8.09
N ILE A 129 -3.53 4.78 8.40
CA ILE A 129 -3.14 6.18 8.23
C ILE A 129 -2.04 6.60 9.22
N ASP A 130 -2.02 6.02 10.42
CA ASP A 130 -0.96 6.25 11.42
C ASP A 130 0.41 5.75 10.96
N LEU A 131 0.45 4.92 9.90
CA LEU A 131 1.68 4.38 9.32
C LEU A 131 2.19 5.16 8.10
N LEU A 132 1.45 6.15 7.58
CA LEU A 132 2.02 7.10 6.61
C LEU A 132 3.27 7.71 7.26
N SER A 133 4.43 7.54 6.61
CA SER A 133 5.74 7.70 7.27
C SER A 133 5.98 9.09 7.92
N GLY A 134 5.92 9.14 9.27
CA GLY A 134 6.67 10.05 10.16
C GLY A 134 5.87 10.69 11.32
N PRO A 135 6.39 10.81 12.56
CA PRO A 135 5.65 11.37 13.69
C PRO A 135 5.40 12.88 13.51
N VAL A 136 4.16 13.33 13.72
CA VAL A 136 3.91 14.72 14.08
C VAL A 136 4.38 14.87 15.52
N GLU A 137 5.56 15.43 15.75
CA GLU A 137 5.87 15.92 17.09
C GLU A 137 4.72 16.82 17.53
N LYS A 138 4.17 16.57 18.72
CA LYS A 138 3.10 17.37 19.35
C LYS A 138 3.59 18.77 19.75
N ASN A 139 4.35 19.43 18.89
CA ASN A 139 4.73 20.83 19.01
C ASN A 139 4.17 21.57 17.80
N ASN A 140 2.84 21.66 17.74
CA ASN A 140 2.05 22.69 17.07
C ASN A 140 2.48 23.18 15.67
N SER A 141 3.30 22.42 14.94
CA SER A 141 3.77 22.76 13.62
C SER A 141 3.03 21.87 12.65
N VAL A 142 1.81 22.30 12.35
CA VAL A 142 1.23 22.03 11.05
C VAL A 142 2.24 22.62 10.08
N ALA A 143 3.00 21.79 9.35
CA ALA A 143 3.63 22.28 8.15
C ALA A 143 2.48 22.71 7.24
N THR A 144 2.09 24.00 7.29
CA THR A 144 0.96 24.60 6.55
C THR A 144 1.38 25.08 5.17
N GLU A 145 2.67 25.04 4.88
CA GLU A 145 3.26 25.74 3.74
C GLU A 145 3.99 24.77 2.82
N VAL A 146 3.67 24.84 1.52
CA VAL A 146 4.39 24.10 0.47
C VAL A 146 5.51 24.98 -0.04
N PHE A 147 6.69 24.39 -0.21
CA PHE A 147 7.83 25.04 -0.82
C PHE A 147 8.26 24.26 -2.06
N SER A 148 8.61 24.98 -3.14
CA SER A 148 9.07 24.38 -4.40
C SER A 148 10.41 24.96 -4.84
N TRP A 149 11.25 24.08 -5.39
CA TRP A 149 12.52 24.42 -6.03
C TRP A 149 12.36 24.74 -7.53
N GLY A 150 11.13 24.73 -8.05
CA GLY A 150 10.83 24.91 -9.47
C GLY A 150 11.05 23.63 -10.30
N SER A 151 10.68 23.69 -11.59
CA SER A 151 10.87 22.58 -12.52
C SER A 151 12.31 22.57 -13.04
N GLY A 152 13.17 21.73 -12.46
CA GLY A 152 14.47 21.43 -13.05
C GLY A 152 14.28 20.68 -14.38
N VAL A 153 15.04 21.03 -15.41
CA VAL A 153 14.94 20.43 -16.76
C VAL A 153 15.19 18.91 -16.82
N ASN A 154 15.66 18.28 -15.74
CA ASN A 154 16.09 16.88 -15.72
C ASN A 154 15.53 16.04 -14.56
N TYR A 155 14.41 16.43 -13.93
CA TYR A 155 13.79 15.68 -12.81
C TYR A 155 14.70 15.43 -11.59
N GLN A 156 15.89 16.03 -11.55
CA GLN A 156 16.77 16.02 -10.40
C GLN A 156 16.33 17.11 -9.43
N LEU A 157 15.78 16.69 -8.29
CA LEU A 157 15.65 17.54 -7.12
C LEU A 157 17.07 17.97 -6.70
N GLY A 158 17.41 19.24 -6.91
CA GLY A 158 18.49 19.90 -6.21
C GLY A 158 19.93 19.50 -6.54
N THR A 159 20.33 19.43 -7.80
CA THR A 159 21.75 19.57 -8.17
C THR A 159 21.94 20.86 -8.95
N GLY A 160 22.58 21.83 -8.31
CA GLY A 160 22.68 23.21 -8.77
C GLY A 160 23.45 23.36 -10.08
N ASN A 161 22.75 23.84 -11.10
CA ASN A 161 23.32 24.44 -12.30
C ASN A 161 22.83 25.89 -12.36
N ALA A 162 23.55 26.78 -13.05
CA ALA A 162 23.36 28.24 -13.01
C ALA A 162 21.95 28.77 -13.33
N HIS A 163 21.04 27.92 -13.84
CA HIS A 163 19.67 28.26 -14.24
C HIS A 163 18.58 27.71 -13.30
N ILE A 164 18.94 27.07 -12.18
CA ILE A 164 17.99 26.51 -11.21
C ILE A 164 17.87 27.43 -9.99
N GLN A 165 16.66 27.56 -9.46
CA GLN A 165 16.33 28.33 -8.27
C GLN A 165 17.23 27.92 -7.09
N LYS A 166 18.04 28.86 -6.57
CA LYS A 166 19.04 28.57 -5.52
C LYS A 166 18.45 28.30 -4.14
N LEU A 167 17.23 28.78 -3.90
CA LEU A 167 16.51 28.66 -2.62
C LEU A 167 15.05 28.28 -2.91
N PRO A 168 14.40 27.46 -2.09
CA PRO A 168 13.02 27.08 -2.32
C PRO A 168 12.09 28.28 -2.06
N CYS A 169 11.05 28.41 -2.88
CA CYS A 169 10.06 29.48 -2.76
C CYS A 169 8.76 28.90 -2.22
N LYS A 170 8.07 29.67 -1.37
CA LYS A 170 6.74 29.31 -0.89
C LYS A 170 5.75 29.27 -2.06
N VAL A 171 4.86 28.28 -2.04
CA VAL A 171 3.82 28.06 -3.04
C VAL A 171 2.46 28.36 -2.41
N ASP A 172 1.91 29.52 -2.75
CA ASP A 172 0.58 29.92 -2.26
C ASP A 172 -0.56 29.39 -3.15
N SER A 173 -0.27 29.07 -4.42
CA SER A 173 -1.26 28.53 -5.36
C SER A 173 -0.65 27.55 -6.37
N LEU A 174 -1.45 26.57 -6.79
CA LEU A 174 -1.11 25.61 -7.84
C LEU A 174 -2.14 25.76 -8.97
N ARG A 175 -1.66 26.00 -10.20
CA ARG A 175 -2.50 26.31 -11.37
C ARG A 175 -3.53 27.43 -11.15
N GLY A 176 -3.18 28.42 -10.33
CA GLY A 176 -4.07 29.54 -9.98
C GLY A 176 -5.11 29.23 -8.90
N SER A 177 -5.10 28.02 -8.32
CA SER A 177 -5.93 27.65 -7.18
C SER A 177 -5.11 27.72 -5.89
N VAL A 178 -5.58 28.49 -4.90
CA VAL A 178 -4.90 28.69 -3.60
C VAL A 178 -4.75 27.36 -2.85
N VAL A 179 -3.57 27.07 -2.31
CA VAL A 179 -3.34 25.88 -1.48
C VAL A 179 -4.02 26.06 -0.12
N LYS A 180 -4.88 25.13 0.28
CA LYS A 180 -5.63 25.17 1.55
C LYS A 180 -5.09 24.19 2.59
N LEU A 181 -4.69 23.00 2.16
CA LEU A 181 -4.24 21.94 3.05
C LEU A 181 -2.98 21.31 2.48
N VAL A 182 -2.02 21.02 3.35
CA VAL A 182 -0.78 20.37 2.95
C VAL A 182 -0.42 19.33 4.01
N SER A 183 0.19 18.24 3.56
CA SER A 183 0.65 17.15 4.42
C SER A 183 1.94 16.60 3.86
N ALA A 184 2.92 16.34 4.71
CA ALA A 184 4.19 15.77 4.30
C ALA A 184 4.54 14.53 5.13
N ALA A 185 5.21 13.59 4.49
CA ALA A 185 5.77 12.36 5.03
C ALA A 185 7.23 12.24 4.54
N LYS A 186 7.98 11.27 5.07
CA LYS A 186 9.42 11.10 4.82
C LYS A 186 9.84 11.17 3.34
N PHE A 187 8.99 10.73 2.42
CA PHE A 187 9.30 10.70 0.98
C PHE A 187 8.26 11.40 0.10
N HIS A 188 7.17 11.92 0.68
CA HIS A 188 6.02 12.39 -0.09
C HIS A 188 5.41 13.63 0.55
N SER A 189 5.03 14.59 -0.29
CA SER A 189 4.24 15.74 0.11
C SER A 189 2.93 15.71 -0.67
N VAL A 190 1.88 16.26 -0.09
CA VAL A 190 0.57 16.41 -0.73
C VAL A 190 0.07 17.82 -0.45
N ALA A 191 -0.49 18.48 -1.46
CA ALA A 191 -1.14 19.78 -1.35
C ALA A 191 -2.54 19.72 -1.98
N VAL A 192 -3.53 20.28 -1.28
CA VAL A 192 -4.93 20.38 -1.74
C VAL A 192 -5.28 21.84 -1.93
N THR A 193 -5.83 22.19 -3.09
CA THR A 193 -6.23 23.57 -3.40
C THR A 193 -7.64 23.90 -2.94
N SER A 194 -8.01 25.17 -2.99
CA SER A 194 -9.34 25.69 -2.69
C SER A 194 -10.43 25.14 -3.60
N ARG A 195 -10.06 24.62 -4.78
CA ARG A 195 -10.94 23.92 -5.73
C ARG A 195 -11.02 22.41 -5.49
N GLY A 196 -10.31 21.89 -4.48
CA GLY A 196 -10.26 20.46 -4.16
C GLY A 196 -9.29 19.65 -5.02
N GLU A 197 -8.40 20.30 -5.77
CA GLU A 197 -7.40 19.62 -6.60
C GLU A 197 -6.23 19.15 -5.73
N VAL A 198 -5.72 17.93 -5.97
CA VAL A 198 -4.63 17.32 -5.20
C VAL A 198 -3.35 17.27 -6.01
N TYR A 199 -2.24 17.70 -5.41
CA TYR A 199 -0.90 17.70 -5.97
C TYR A 199 0.07 16.97 -5.05
N THR A 200 1.10 16.33 -5.61
CA THR A 200 2.11 15.57 -4.85
C THR A 200 3.52 15.93 -5.29
#